data_AF-A0A0N4XK51-F1
#
_entry.id   AF-A0A0N4XK51-F1
#
_cell.length_a   1.000
_cell.length_b   1.000
_cell.length_c   1.000
_cell.angle_alpha   90.00
_cell.angle_beta   90.00
_cell.angle_gamma   90.00
#
_symmetry.space_group_name_H-M   'P 1'
#
loop_
_entity.id
_entity.type
_entity.pdbx_description
1 polymer ?
#
loop_
_entity_poly.entity_id
_entity_poly.type
_entity_poly.pdbx_seq_one_letter_code
_entity_poly.pdbx_strand_id
1 'polypeptide(L)'
;MDFAVVFFPHSRSADVVPANSVQGQLNCGITTKVRWSGRLYTAKILFAGPKELCELKVLQVTGEGELADGPFEIAASGSTSAAATPVGPNSEERERMRRLISIEEHIESNTETVGRIHRTVTNIEPRVIRLEKTLKV
;
A
#
# COMPACT_ATOMS: atom_id res chain seq x y z
N MET A 1 8.89 -1.04 7.77
CA MET A 1 10.09 -1.62 7.14
C MET A 1 9.75 -1.76 5.68
N ASP A 2 10.44 -1.03 4.83
CA ASP A 2 10.09 -0.96 3.40
C ASP A 2 10.83 -2.03 2.63
N PHE A 3 10.14 -2.60 1.64
CA PHE A 3 10.62 -3.62 0.74
C PHE A 3 10.55 -3.10 -0.69
N ALA A 4 11.27 -3.78 -1.58
CA ALA A 4 11.34 -3.44 -2.97
C ALA A 4 11.24 -4.69 -3.82
N VAL A 5 10.47 -4.60 -4.89
CA VAL A 5 10.46 -5.60 -5.96
C VAL A 5 11.58 -5.22 -6.91
N VAL A 6 12.54 -6.10 -7.06
CA VAL A 6 13.69 -5.92 -7.95
C VAL A 6 13.66 -6.96 -9.04
N PHE A 7 13.99 -6.55 -10.26
CA PHE A 7 14.15 -7.44 -11.39
C PHE A 7 15.61 -7.52 -11.80
N PHE A 8 16.12 -8.73 -11.96
CA PHE A 8 17.48 -9.01 -12.39
C PHE A 8 17.48 -9.25 -13.91
N PRO A 9 17.95 -8.29 -14.74
CA PRO A 9 17.86 -8.42 -16.19
C PRO A 9 18.67 -9.58 -16.77
N HIS A 10 19.73 -10.00 -16.06
CA HIS A 10 20.63 -11.06 -16.51
C HIS A 10 20.02 -12.45 -16.33
N SER A 11 19.28 -12.68 -15.24
CA SER A 11 18.62 -13.96 -14.95
C SER A 11 17.13 -13.95 -15.30
N ARG A 12 16.59 -12.79 -15.71
CA ARG A 12 15.16 -12.54 -15.95
C ARG A 12 14.28 -12.99 -14.77
N SER A 13 14.81 -12.83 -13.56
CA SER A 13 14.13 -13.20 -12.32
C SER A 13 13.76 -11.95 -11.54
N ALA A 14 12.64 -12.02 -10.81
CA ALA A 14 12.23 -10.99 -9.89
C ALA A 14 12.29 -11.52 -8.45
N ASP A 15 12.64 -10.66 -7.50
CA ASP A 15 12.61 -11.01 -6.09
C ASP A 15 12.25 -9.80 -5.21
N VAL A 16 11.83 -10.07 -3.99
CA VAL A 16 11.52 -9.06 -2.98
C VAL A 16 12.73 -8.92 -2.05
N VAL A 17 13.27 -7.71 -1.99
CA VAL A 17 14.41 -7.38 -1.13
C VAL A 17 14.03 -6.28 -0.13
N PRO A 18 14.61 -6.26 1.07
CA PRO A 18 14.43 -5.14 1.98
C PRO A 18 15.09 -3.88 1.39
N ALA A 19 14.53 -2.69 1.66
CA ALA A 19 15.06 -1.42 1.16
C ALA A 19 16.54 -1.20 1.53
N ASN A 20 16.97 -1.69 2.69
CA ASN A 20 18.37 -1.62 3.15
C ASN A 20 19.35 -2.39 2.27
N SER A 21 18.86 -3.33 1.45
CA SER A 21 19.69 -4.07 0.50
C SER A 21 19.93 -3.29 -0.80
N VAL A 22 19.18 -2.22 -1.06
CA VAL A 22 19.32 -1.39 -2.25
C VAL A 22 20.38 -0.32 -1.99
N GLN A 23 21.41 -0.26 -2.84
CA GLN A 23 22.39 0.83 -2.75
C GLN A 23 21.86 2.06 -3.48
N GLY A 24 21.84 3.20 -2.78
CA GLY A 24 21.40 4.48 -3.33
C GLY A 24 19.91 4.73 -3.11
N GLN A 25 19.27 5.39 -4.07
CA GLN A 25 17.90 5.86 -3.94
C GLN A 25 16.88 4.79 -4.35
N LEU A 26 15.87 4.60 -3.51
CA LEU A 26 14.79 3.64 -3.72
C LEU A 26 13.71 4.20 -4.65
N ASN A 27 14.07 4.45 -5.90
CA ASN A 27 13.15 5.00 -6.90
C ASN A 27 12.75 3.92 -7.92
N CYS A 28 11.45 3.78 -8.14
CA CYS A 28 10.90 2.88 -9.17
C CYS A 28 11.40 3.28 -10.58
N GLY A 29 11.66 2.28 -11.42
CA GLY A 29 12.14 2.46 -12.79
C GLY A 29 13.67 2.59 -12.93
N ILE A 30 14.40 2.78 -11.83
CA ILE A 30 15.87 2.94 -11.87
C ILE A 30 16.56 1.57 -11.76
N THR A 31 17.64 1.41 -12.53
CA THR A 31 18.57 0.27 -12.37
C THR A 31 19.67 0.64 -11.38
N THR A 32 19.79 -0.12 -10.30
CA THR A 32 20.80 0.11 -9.26
C THR A 32 21.46 -1.18 -8.79
N LYS A 33 22.45 -1.07 -7.91
CA LYS A 33 23.09 -2.22 -7.27
C LYS A 33 22.30 -2.65 -6.04
N VAL A 34 21.94 -3.92 -5.98
CA VAL A 34 21.17 -4.52 -4.90
C VAL A 34 21.96 -5.67 -4.32
N ARG A 35 22.01 -5.74 -2.98
CA ARG A 35 22.60 -6.87 -2.25
C ARG A 35 21.57 -8.00 -2.17
N TRP A 36 21.83 -9.08 -2.90
CA TRP A 36 20.99 -10.27 -2.94
C TRP A 36 21.84 -11.50 -2.64
N SER A 37 21.38 -12.36 -1.72
CA SER A 37 22.11 -13.56 -1.25
C SER A 37 23.59 -13.27 -0.89
N GLY A 38 23.85 -12.11 -0.27
CA GLY A 38 25.19 -11.70 0.17
C GLY A 38 26.11 -11.14 -0.92
N ARG A 39 25.69 -11.12 -2.19
CA ARG A 39 26.44 -10.56 -3.32
C ARG A 39 25.73 -9.34 -3.90
N LEU A 40 26.47 -8.51 -4.62
CA LEU A 40 25.93 -7.31 -5.29
C LEU A 40 25.58 -7.64 -6.73
N TYR A 41 24.35 -7.36 -7.11
CA TYR A 41 23.82 -7.56 -8.45
C TYR A 41 23.22 -6.27 -8.98
N THR A 42 23.26 -6.09 -10.29
CA THR A 42 22.57 -5.00 -10.97
C THR A 42 21.11 -5.40 -11.18
N ALA A 43 20.18 -4.63 -10.62
CA ALA A 43 18.75 -4.90 -10.68
C ALA A 43 17.94 -3.63 -10.90
N LYS A 44 16.81 -3.75 -11.60
CA LYS A 44 15.85 -2.66 -11.82
C LYS A 44 14.81 -2.68 -10.71
N ILE A 45 14.59 -1.54 -10.06
CA ILE A 45 13.56 -1.39 -9.04
C ILE A 45 12.22 -1.23 -9.76
N LEU A 46 11.27 -2.12 -9.53
CA LEU A 46 9.95 -2.08 -10.16
C LEU A 46 8.90 -1.48 -9.23
N PHE A 47 9.03 -1.75 -7.92
CA PHE A 47 8.11 -1.23 -6.92
C PHE A 47 8.84 -1.11 -5.58
N ALA A 48 8.41 -0.16 -4.75
CA ALA A 48 8.88 0.01 -3.38
C ALA A 48 7.67 0.26 -2.47
N GLY A 49 7.61 -0.43 -1.32
CA GLY A 49 6.49 -0.30 -0.39
C GLY A 49 6.47 -1.39 0.69
N PRO A 50 5.32 -1.59 1.35
CA PRO A 50 5.11 -2.65 2.32
C PRO A 50 5.41 -4.04 1.74
N LYS A 51 5.80 -4.97 2.63
CA LYS A 51 6.16 -6.34 2.24
C LYS A 51 5.01 -7.05 1.52
N GLU A 52 3.78 -6.90 2.01
CA GLU A 52 2.61 -7.58 1.42
C GLU A 52 2.37 -7.14 -0.03
N LEU A 53 2.52 -5.84 -0.31
CA LEU A 53 2.37 -5.31 -1.66
C LEU A 53 3.50 -5.77 -2.59
N CYS A 54 4.72 -5.91 -2.07
CA CYS A 54 5.85 -6.41 -2.85
C CYS A 54 5.68 -7.89 -3.20
N GLU A 55 5.20 -8.72 -2.28
CA GLU A 55 4.91 -10.14 -2.51
C GLU A 55 3.79 -10.36 -3.53
N LEU A 56 2.78 -9.48 -3.56
CA LEU A 56 1.73 -9.51 -4.59
C LEU A 56 2.27 -9.08 -5.96
N LYS A 57 3.06 -8.01 -6.00
CA LYS A 57 3.57 -7.43 -7.25
C LYS A 57 4.70 -8.23 -7.88
N VAL A 58 5.53 -8.94 -7.11
CA VAL A 58 6.63 -9.75 -7.65
C VAL A 58 6.11 -10.89 -8.55
N LEU A 59 4.91 -11.42 -8.26
CA LEU A 59 4.25 -12.44 -9.07
C LEU A 59 3.75 -11.91 -10.42
N GLN A 60 3.59 -10.58 -10.55
CA GLN A 60 3.10 -9.90 -11.75
C GLN A 60 4.25 -9.32 -12.60
N VAL A 61 5.50 -9.56 -12.20
CA VAL A 61 6.67 -9.12 -12.96
C VAL A 61 6.79 -9.98 -14.22
N THR A 62 6.75 -9.34 -15.39
CA THR A 62 6.94 -10.05 -16.66
C THR A 62 8.41 -10.41 -16.86
N GLY A 63 8.68 -11.40 -17.71
CA GLY A 63 10.05 -11.84 -18.03
C GLY A 63 10.95 -10.79 -18.69
N GLU A 64 10.39 -9.63 -19.07
CA GLU A 64 11.09 -8.47 -19.66
C GLU A 64 11.52 -7.43 -18.60
N GLY A 65 11.16 -7.61 -17.33
CA GLY A 65 11.55 -6.64 -16.29
C GLY A 65 10.72 -5.38 -16.30
N GLU A 66 9.47 -5.56 -16.66
CA GLU A 66 8.42 -4.58 -16.48
C GLU A 66 7.48 -5.14 -15.42
N LEU A 67 7.14 -4.32 -14.44
CA LEU A 67 5.87 -4.53 -13.77
C LEU A 67 4.87 -4.29 -14.88
N ALA A 68 4.09 -5.31 -15.28
CA ALA A 68 2.97 -5.06 -16.16
C ALA A 68 2.03 -4.13 -15.39
N ASP A 69 2.19 -2.82 -15.57
CA ASP A 69 1.13 -1.85 -15.35
C ASP A 69 0.17 -1.98 -16.54
N GLY A 70 -0.29 -3.21 -16.76
CA GLY A 70 -1.28 -3.53 -17.75
C GLY A 70 -2.64 -3.29 -17.12
N PRO A 71 -3.56 -2.51 -17.73
CA PRO A 71 -4.96 -2.87 -17.60
C PRO A 71 -5.07 -4.34 -18.06
N PHE A 72 -5.71 -5.18 -17.24
CA PHE A 72 -6.02 -6.61 -17.47
C PHE A 72 -5.80 -7.11 -18.90
N GLU A 73 -5.05 -8.21 -19.07
CA GLU A 73 -4.78 -8.87 -20.35
C GLU A 73 -6.00 -8.92 -21.27
N ILE A 74 -5.94 -8.21 -22.41
CA ILE A 74 -6.72 -8.57 -23.59
C ILE A 74 -5.90 -9.65 -24.30
N ALA A 75 -6.25 -10.90 -24.06
CA ALA A 75 -5.72 -12.03 -24.80
C ALA A 75 -6.12 -11.91 -26.28
N ALA A 76 -5.19 -11.45 -27.11
CA ALA A 76 -5.25 -11.66 -28.55
C ALA A 76 -4.68 -13.05 -28.87
N SER A 77 -5.54 -14.07 -28.78
CA SER A 77 -5.32 -15.33 -29.49
C SER A 77 -6.57 -15.64 -30.28
N GLY A 78 -6.54 -15.26 -31.57
CA GLY A 78 -7.49 -15.76 -32.54
C GLY A 78 -7.35 -17.28 -32.63
N SER A 79 -8.34 -18.01 -32.15
CA SER A 79 -9.16 -18.89 -33.01
C SER A 79 -10.13 -19.69 -32.15
N THR A 80 -11.41 -19.58 -32.54
CA THR A 80 -12.51 -20.54 -32.36
C THR A 80 -12.98 -20.88 -30.94
N SER A 81 -14.14 -20.29 -30.62
CA SER A 81 -15.38 -20.97 -30.22
C SER A 81 -15.94 -20.54 -28.87
N ALA A 82 -17.00 -19.72 -28.98
CA ALA A 82 -18.20 -19.67 -28.16
C ALA A 82 -18.08 -19.43 -26.65
N ALA A 83 -18.60 -18.24 -26.28
CA ALA A 83 -19.39 -17.96 -25.08
C ALA A 83 -18.67 -17.97 -23.71
N ALA A 84 -18.19 -16.80 -23.32
CA ALA A 84 -18.47 -16.25 -21.99
C ALA A 84 -18.20 -14.73 -22.00
N THR A 85 -19.21 -13.95 -21.62
CA THR A 85 -19.17 -12.50 -21.41
C THR A 85 -18.06 -12.10 -20.43
N PRO A 86 -17.22 -11.08 -20.72
CA PRO A 86 -16.24 -10.59 -19.77
C PRO A 86 -16.90 -9.55 -18.84
N VAL A 87 -17.10 -9.94 -17.58
CA VAL A 87 -17.41 -8.99 -16.50
C VAL A 87 -16.08 -8.30 -16.13
N GLY A 88 -15.90 -7.07 -16.60
CA GLY A 88 -14.77 -6.22 -16.22
C GLY A 88 -14.81 -5.84 -14.73
N PRO A 89 -13.75 -5.19 -14.19
CA PRO A 89 -13.66 -4.83 -12.79
C PRO A 89 -14.88 -3.98 -12.42
N ASN A 90 -15.73 -4.56 -11.59
CA ASN A 90 -17.04 -4.02 -11.26
C ASN A 90 -16.88 -2.60 -10.69
N SER A 91 -17.65 -1.63 -11.19
CA SER A 91 -17.69 -0.22 -10.73
C SER A 91 -17.67 -0.11 -9.20
N GLU A 92 -18.25 -1.11 -8.53
CA GLU A 92 -18.27 -1.29 -7.10
C GLU A 92 -16.89 -1.35 -6.43
N GLU A 93 -15.85 -1.93 -7.04
CA GLU A 93 -14.52 -2.06 -6.42
C GLU A 93 -13.81 -0.71 -6.35
N ARG A 94 -13.93 0.10 -7.42
CA ARG A 94 -13.45 1.49 -7.42
C ARG A 94 -14.24 2.35 -6.43
N GLU A 95 -15.54 2.10 -6.30
CA GLU A 95 -16.36 2.80 -5.32
C GLU A 95 -16.02 2.40 -3.88
N ARG A 96 -15.75 1.11 -3.63
CA ARG A 96 -15.25 0.61 -2.33
C ARG A 96 -13.94 1.28 -1.95
N MET A 97 -13.00 1.41 -2.88
CA MET A 97 -11.72 2.08 -2.62
C MET A 97 -11.89 3.57 -2.28
N ARG A 98 -12.75 4.30 -3.01
CA ARG A 98 -13.05 5.71 -2.67
C ARG A 98 -13.73 5.85 -1.31
N ARG A 99 -14.65 4.94 -0.97
CA ARG A 99 -15.29 4.92 0.35
C ARG A 99 -14.28 4.68 1.46
N LEU A 100 -13.30 3.79 1.25
CA LEU A 100 -12.26 3.51 2.24
C LEU A 100 -11.41 4.74 2.55
N ILE A 101 -10.96 5.46 1.51
CA ILE A 101 -10.17 6.70 1.65
C ILE A 101 -10.98 7.75 2.45
N SER A 102 -12.26 7.93 2.11
CA SER A 102 -13.11 8.89 2.82
C SER A 102 -13.36 8.52 4.29
N ILE A 103 -13.41 7.22 4.61
CA ILE A 103 -13.55 6.74 5.99
C ILE A 103 -12.28 7.03 6.80
N GLU A 104 -11.10 6.82 6.21
CA GLU A 104 -9.81 7.13 6.87
C GLU A 104 -9.71 8.61 7.23
N GLU A 105 -10.04 9.51 6.28
CA GLU A 105 -10.08 10.96 6.53
C GLU A 105 -11.06 11.35 7.66
N HIS A 106 -12.24 10.70 7.70
CA HIS A 106 -13.23 10.94 8.76
C HIS A 106 -12.75 10.44 10.12
N ILE A 107 -12.01 9.33 10.17
CA ILE A 107 -11.45 8.78 11.41
C ILE A 107 -10.43 9.77 11.97
N GLU A 108 -9.53 10.30 11.15
CA GLU A 108 -8.54 11.29 11.60
C GLU A 108 -9.23 12.53 12.19
N SER A 109 -10.17 13.12 11.47
CA SER A 109 -10.95 14.27 11.95
C SER A 109 -11.72 13.98 13.25
N ASN A 110 -12.31 12.79 13.36
CA ASN A 110 -13.03 12.37 14.57
C ASN A 110 -12.08 12.18 15.75
N THR A 111 -10.89 11.61 15.55
CA THR A 111 -9.91 11.43 16.64
C THR A 111 -9.47 12.77 17.22
N GLU A 112 -9.28 13.79 16.38
CA GLU A 112 -9.00 15.15 16.87
C GLU A 112 -10.16 15.72 17.69
N THR A 113 -11.39 15.56 17.19
CA THR A 113 -12.60 16.07 17.83
C THR A 113 -12.82 15.42 19.19
N VAL A 114 -12.70 14.09 19.26
CA VAL A 114 -12.77 13.32 20.51
C VAL A 114 -11.68 13.76 21.48
N GLY A 115 -10.46 14.02 20.99
CA GLY A 115 -9.38 14.56 21.82
C GLY A 115 -9.71 15.92 22.45
N ARG A 116 -10.35 16.83 21.70
CA ARG A 116 -10.81 18.13 22.23
C ARG A 116 -11.92 17.96 23.26
N ILE A 117 -12.88 17.07 23.01
CA ILE A 117 -13.97 16.76 23.96
C ILE A 117 -13.39 16.18 25.24
N HIS A 118 -12.49 15.21 25.15
CA HIS A 118 -11.88 14.57 26.31
C HIS A 118 -11.17 15.58 27.22
N ARG A 119 -10.41 16.53 26.65
CA ARG A 119 -9.79 17.64 27.42
C ARG A 119 -10.83 18.52 28.11
N THR A 120 -11.94 18.77 27.44
CA THR A 120 -13.03 19.60 27.99
C THR A 120 -13.72 18.88 29.15
N VAL A 121 -14.03 17.59 28.99
CA VAL A 121 -14.68 16.77 30.02
C VAL A 121 -13.78 16.63 31.25
N THR A 122 -12.51 16.26 31.06
CA THR A 122 -11.54 16.13 32.16
C THR A 122 -11.32 17.43 32.93
N ASN A 123 -11.47 18.59 32.29
CA ASN A 123 -11.40 19.89 32.96
C ASN A 123 -12.70 20.24 33.72
N ILE A 124 -13.86 19.85 33.20
CA ILE A 124 -15.16 20.12 33.82
C ILE A 124 -15.43 19.20 35.01
N GLU A 125 -15.04 17.93 34.93
CA GLU A 125 -15.28 16.91 35.96
C GLU A 125 -14.88 17.34 37.39
N PRO A 126 -13.65 17.84 37.67
CA PRO A 126 -13.29 18.28 39.02
C PRO A 126 -14.04 19.55 39.46
N ARG A 127 -14.49 20.38 38.52
CA ARG A 127 -15.29 21.59 38.82
C ARG A 127 -16.70 21.21 39.26
N VAL A 128 -17.31 20.21 38.62
CA VAL A 128 -18.61 19.66 39.02
C VAL A 128 -18.52 19.01 40.40
N ILE A 129 -17.51 18.16 40.63
CA ILE A 129 -17.27 17.53 41.95
C ILE A 129 -17.12 18.59 43.05
N ARG A 130 -16.44 19.71 42.75
CA ARG A 130 -16.29 20.82 43.71
C ARG A 130 -17.62 21.51 44.01
N LEU A 131 -18.43 21.77 42.99
CA LEU A 131 -19.75 22.39 43.14
C LEU A 131 -20.71 21.50 43.94
N GLU A 132 -20.72 20.19 43.67
CA GLU A 132 -21.53 19.25 44.44
C GLU A 132 -21.17 19.22 45.92
N LYS A 133 -19.88 19.35 46.27
CA LYS A 133 -19.43 19.44 47.66
C LYS A 133 -19.89 20.72 48.35
N THR A 134 -19.92 21.85 47.63
CA THR A 134 -20.38 23.13 48.19
C THR A 134 -21.90 23.24 48.33
N LEU A 135 -22.68 22.46 47.55
CA LEU A 135 -24.14 22.43 47.59
C LEU A 135 -24.71 21.42 48.60
N LYS A 136 -23.89 20.51 49.15
CA LYS A 136 -24.28 19.53 50.18
C LYS A 136 -24.12 20.05 51.62
N VAL A 137 -24.13 21.38 51.81
CA VAL A 137 -24.16 22.09 53.10
C VAL A 137 -25.48 22.83 53.19
#